data_AF-A0A497QKG1-F1
#
_entry.id   AF-A0A497QKG1-F1
#
_cell.length_a   1.000
_cell.length_b   1.000
_cell.length_c   1.000
_cell.angle_alpha   90.00
_cell.angle_beta   90.00
_cell.angle_gamma   90.00
#
_symmetry.space_group_name_H-M   'P 1'
#
loop_
_entity.id
_entity.type
_entity.pdbx_description
1 polymer ?
#
loop_
_entity_poly.entity_id
_entity_poly.type
_entity_poly.pdbx_seq_one_letter_code
_entity_poly.pdbx_strand_id
1 'polypeptide(L)'
;MPDENEYQKVLELISFGKFEQALKKTIPLLEKEPENPGLLLDAGYITANLGKFSESIKYYEKTIELVPDSASGYAGLGFVYNLQDQPEKAIEYFRKGLEVSPDNALIHFEIGETLLELERFEEALKSYYKAIQFSGSETEVETLHRIAQVHLGMNNPDKSLEIAKNILKLDPSYGSIYLVMAGAETMKENFKEAKAHVEKYLEMAPKDEEAKEMLKHLEEEIANQK
;
A
#
# COMPACT_ATOMS: atom_id res chain seq x y z
N MET A 1 7.34 -25.71 -18.66
CA MET A 1 6.78 -24.40 -19.03
C MET A 1 5.29 -24.62 -18.94
N PRO A 2 4.61 -24.01 -17.96
CA PRO A 2 3.15 -24.04 -17.92
C PRO A 2 2.63 -23.60 -19.30
N ASP A 3 1.46 -24.08 -19.70
CA ASP A 3 0.80 -23.54 -20.89
C ASP A 3 0.73 -22.03 -20.67
N GLU A 4 1.58 -21.27 -21.36
CA GLU A 4 1.91 -19.87 -21.05
C GLU A 4 0.63 -19.02 -21.05
N ASN A 5 -0.36 -19.46 -21.82
CA ASN A 5 -1.71 -18.95 -21.89
C ASN A 5 -2.54 -19.17 -20.60
N GLU A 6 -2.44 -20.34 -19.96
CA GLU A 6 -3.13 -20.61 -18.70
C GLU A 6 -2.50 -19.89 -17.51
N TYR A 7 -1.17 -19.74 -17.48
CA TYR A 7 -0.51 -18.95 -16.45
C TYR A 7 -0.86 -17.46 -16.56
N GLN A 8 -0.88 -16.91 -17.77
CA GLN A 8 -1.28 -15.52 -17.97
C GLN A 8 -2.71 -15.23 -17.49
N LYS A 9 -3.63 -16.19 -17.66
CA LYS A 9 -5.00 -16.08 -17.12
C LYS A 9 -5.03 -16.05 -15.61
N VAL A 10 -4.13 -16.79 -14.92
CA VAL A 10 -4.02 -16.72 -13.46
C VAL A 10 -3.64 -15.30 -13.05
N LEU A 11 -2.61 -14.71 -13.67
CA LEU A 11 -2.16 -13.35 -13.38
C LEU A 11 -3.24 -12.30 -13.65
N GLU A 12 -3.99 -12.45 -14.74
CA GLU A 12 -5.12 -11.57 -15.06
C GLU A 12 -6.22 -11.66 -13.99
N LEU A 13 -6.60 -12.88 -13.58
CA LEU A 13 -7.59 -13.07 -12.52
C LEU A 13 -7.13 -12.48 -11.18
N ILE A 14 -5.83 -12.61 -10.86
CA ILE A 14 -5.22 -11.98 -9.69
C ILE A 14 -5.34 -10.45 -9.78
N SER A 15 -5.00 -9.85 -10.92
CA SER A 15 -5.08 -8.39 -11.10
C SER A 15 -6.52 -7.84 -10.98
N PHE A 16 -7.53 -8.65 -11.31
CA PHE A 16 -8.93 -8.30 -11.14
C PHE A 16 -9.51 -8.68 -9.77
N GLY A 17 -8.69 -9.18 -8.84
CA GLY A 17 -9.13 -9.62 -7.51
C GLY A 17 -10.06 -10.83 -7.53
N LYS A 18 -10.10 -11.59 -8.63
CA LYS A 18 -10.96 -12.79 -8.79
C LYS A 18 -10.28 -14.02 -8.20
N PHE A 19 -9.98 -13.96 -6.90
CA PHE A 19 -9.11 -14.92 -6.22
C PHE A 19 -9.63 -16.36 -6.23
N GLU A 20 -10.94 -16.59 -6.12
CA GLU A 20 -11.52 -17.94 -6.20
C GLU A 20 -11.31 -18.57 -7.58
N GLN A 21 -11.45 -17.76 -8.64
CA GLN A 21 -11.24 -18.21 -10.01
C GLN A 21 -9.76 -18.43 -10.29
N ALA A 22 -8.90 -17.53 -9.79
CA ALA A 22 -7.45 -17.67 -9.86
C ALA A 22 -7.01 -18.98 -9.20
N LEU A 23 -7.47 -19.28 -7.98
CA LEU A 23 -7.12 -20.50 -7.25
C LEU A 23 -7.51 -21.76 -8.04
N LYS A 24 -8.72 -21.78 -8.61
CA LYS A 24 -9.20 -22.91 -9.43
C LYS A 24 -8.32 -23.16 -10.65
N LYS A 25 -7.69 -22.11 -11.19
CA LYS A 25 -6.75 -22.20 -12.31
C LYS A 25 -5.33 -22.54 -11.88
N THR A 26 -4.89 -22.07 -10.71
CA THR A 26 -3.55 -22.35 -10.17
C THR A 26 -3.39 -23.81 -9.74
N ILE A 27 -4.43 -24.44 -9.18
CA ILE A 27 -4.35 -25.84 -8.68
C ILE A 27 -3.87 -26.83 -9.76
N PRO A 28 -4.48 -26.92 -10.97
CA PRO A 28 -3.99 -27.83 -12.01
C PRO A 28 -2.58 -27.52 -12.52
N LEU A 29 -2.12 -26.27 -12.41
CA LEU A 29 -0.75 -25.90 -12.76
C LEU A 29 0.23 -26.40 -11.70
N LEU A 30 -0.10 -26.24 -10.42
CA LEU A 30 0.66 -26.79 -9.29
C LEU A 30 0.68 -28.31 -9.27
N GLU A 31 -0.38 -28.99 -9.68
CA GLU A 31 -0.36 -30.47 -9.81
C GLU A 31 0.67 -30.95 -10.84
N LYS A 32 0.89 -30.16 -11.91
CA LYS A 32 1.88 -30.47 -12.95
C LYS A 32 3.30 -30.06 -12.55
N GLU A 33 3.44 -28.92 -11.88
CA GLU A 33 4.72 -28.34 -11.47
C GLU A 33 4.69 -27.99 -9.95
N PRO A 34 4.68 -28.99 -9.05
CA PRO A 34 4.41 -28.77 -7.61
C PRO A 34 5.52 -28.01 -6.86
N GLU A 35 6.69 -27.87 -7.48
CA GLU A 35 7.87 -27.18 -6.94
C GLU A 35 8.21 -25.92 -7.73
N ASN A 36 7.28 -25.41 -8.56
CA ASN A 36 7.47 -24.14 -9.25
C ASN A 36 7.32 -22.98 -8.26
N PRO A 37 8.39 -22.21 -7.95
CA PRO A 37 8.33 -21.15 -6.94
C PRO A 37 7.36 -20.03 -7.31
N GLY A 38 7.21 -19.69 -8.59
CA GLY A 38 6.26 -18.67 -9.05
C GLY A 38 4.81 -19.08 -8.78
N LEU A 39 4.44 -20.32 -9.14
CA LEU A 39 3.09 -20.84 -8.86
C LEU A 39 2.81 -20.97 -7.36
N LEU A 40 3.83 -21.31 -6.56
CA LEU A 40 3.71 -21.36 -5.10
C LEU A 40 3.51 -19.95 -4.51
N LEU A 41 4.26 -18.95 -4.97
CA LEU A 41 4.06 -17.54 -4.59
C LEU A 41 2.64 -17.08 -4.94
N ASP A 42 2.19 -17.33 -6.16
CA ASP A 42 0.84 -16.95 -6.61
C ASP A 42 -0.24 -17.65 -5.80
N ALA A 43 -0.10 -18.95 -5.53
CA ALA A 43 -1.03 -19.68 -4.67
C ALA A 43 -1.02 -19.13 -3.22
N GLY A 44 0.14 -18.77 -2.70
CA GLY A 44 0.30 -18.08 -1.42
C GLY A 44 -0.49 -16.77 -1.40
N TYR A 45 -0.32 -15.93 -2.42
CA TYR A 45 -1.01 -14.64 -2.53
C TYR A 45 -2.52 -14.79 -2.66
N ILE A 46 -2.97 -15.69 -3.54
CA ILE A 46 -4.39 -15.98 -3.76
C ILE A 46 -5.04 -16.48 -2.48
N THR A 47 -4.42 -17.45 -1.78
CA THR A 47 -4.99 -18.01 -0.55
C THR A 47 -4.98 -17.04 0.62
N ALA A 48 -4.00 -16.13 0.69
CA ALA A 48 -3.99 -15.04 1.66
C ALA A 48 -5.22 -14.14 1.49
N ASN A 49 -5.48 -13.68 0.25
CA ASN A 49 -6.62 -12.81 -0.07
C ASN A 49 -7.98 -13.51 0.10
N LEU A 50 -8.02 -14.85 0.10
CA LEU A 50 -9.21 -15.65 0.42
C LEU A 50 -9.40 -15.90 1.93
N GLY A 51 -8.54 -15.34 2.79
CA GLY A 51 -8.55 -15.58 4.24
C GLY A 51 -8.06 -16.99 4.65
N LYS A 52 -7.50 -17.76 3.71
CA LYS A 52 -6.97 -19.11 3.95
C LYS A 52 -5.52 -19.06 4.45
N PHE A 53 -5.29 -18.35 5.54
CA PHE A 53 -3.94 -18.01 6.01
C PHE A 53 -3.04 -19.22 6.27
N SER A 54 -3.59 -20.31 6.83
CA SER A 54 -2.82 -21.54 7.06
C SER A 54 -2.35 -22.23 5.78
N GLU A 55 -3.10 -22.10 4.68
CA GLU A 55 -2.71 -22.64 3.37
C GLU A 55 -1.66 -21.72 2.73
N SER A 56 -1.88 -20.40 2.82
CA SER A 56 -0.97 -19.38 2.33
C SER A 56 0.44 -19.49 2.93
N ILE A 57 0.52 -19.60 4.26
CA ILE A 57 1.80 -19.79 4.97
C ILE A 57 2.55 -21.01 4.44
N LYS A 58 1.87 -22.14 4.21
CA LYS A 58 2.51 -23.35 3.68
C LYS A 58 3.08 -23.16 2.29
N TYR A 59 2.41 -22.41 1.41
CA TYR A 59 2.93 -22.12 0.07
C TYR A 59 4.17 -21.23 0.12
N TYR A 60 4.16 -20.19 0.97
CA TYR A 60 5.34 -19.34 1.14
C TYR A 60 6.50 -20.05 1.84
N GLU A 61 6.24 -20.84 2.88
CA GLU A 61 7.24 -21.69 3.52
C GLU A 61 7.87 -22.68 2.53
N LYS A 62 7.05 -23.32 1.70
CA LYS A 62 7.55 -24.21 0.63
C LYS A 62 8.38 -23.44 -0.41
N THR A 63 8.00 -22.22 -0.74
CA THR A 63 8.79 -21.36 -1.63
C THR A 63 10.17 -21.07 -1.03
N ILE A 64 10.23 -20.73 0.26
CA ILE A 64 11.49 -20.46 0.98
C ILE A 64 12.33 -21.73 1.12
N GLU A 65 11.71 -22.90 1.32
CA GLU A 65 12.42 -24.18 1.34
C GLU A 65 13.11 -24.48 0.00
N LEU A 66 12.41 -24.22 -1.11
CA LEU A 66 12.94 -24.44 -2.46
C LEU A 66 13.93 -23.35 -2.90
N VAL A 67 13.70 -22.11 -2.47
CA VAL A 67 14.49 -20.93 -2.79
C VAL A 67 14.71 -20.11 -1.51
N PRO A 68 15.75 -20.44 -0.72
CA PRO A 68 16.04 -19.75 0.54
C PRO A 68 16.27 -18.24 0.37
N ASP A 69 16.80 -17.83 -0.78
CA ASP A 69 17.02 -16.43 -1.14
C ASP A 69 15.81 -15.79 -1.84
N SER A 70 14.59 -16.25 -1.54
CA SER A 70 13.35 -15.67 -2.07
C SER A 70 12.86 -14.53 -1.19
N ALA A 71 13.27 -13.30 -1.52
CA ALA A 71 12.74 -12.09 -0.87
C ALA A 71 11.20 -12.03 -0.95
N SER A 72 10.62 -12.44 -2.08
CA SER A 72 9.16 -12.53 -2.28
C SER A 72 8.49 -13.56 -1.37
N GLY A 73 9.15 -14.68 -1.06
CA GLY A 73 8.62 -15.68 -0.13
C GLY A 73 8.53 -15.13 1.30
N TYR A 74 9.58 -14.45 1.76
CA TYR A 74 9.58 -13.78 3.06
C TYR A 74 8.57 -12.61 3.11
N ALA A 75 8.50 -11.79 2.05
CA ALA A 75 7.51 -10.73 1.95
C ALA A 75 6.08 -11.28 1.98
N GLY A 76 5.83 -12.40 1.32
CA GLY A 76 4.54 -13.10 1.35
C GLY A 76 4.14 -13.54 2.77
N LEU A 77 5.07 -14.08 3.56
CA LEU A 77 4.80 -14.37 4.98
C LEU A 77 4.51 -13.10 5.78
N GLY A 78 5.27 -12.02 5.55
CA GLY A 78 5.01 -10.72 6.16
C GLY A 78 3.59 -10.22 5.89
N PHE A 79 3.19 -10.23 4.62
CA PHE A 79 1.84 -9.88 4.17
C PHE A 79 0.75 -10.70 4.87
N VAL A 80 0.91 -12.02 4.97
CA VAL A 80 -0.06 -12.87 5.65
C VAL A 80 -0.17 -12.54 7.14
N TYR A 81 0.95 -12.26 7.81
CA TYR A 81 0.90 -11.90 9.23
C TYR A 81 0.25 -10.54 9.48
N ASN A 82 0.39 -9.57 8.57
CA ASN A 82 -0.41 -8.33 8.63
C ASN A 82 -1.91 -8.62 8.52
N LEU A 83 -2.32 -9.44 7.55
CA LEU A 83 -3.72 -9.84 7.40
C LEU A 83 -4.28 -10.62 8.61
N GLN A 84 -3.40 -11.13 9.48
CA GLN A 84 -3.75 -11.80 10.73
C GLN A 84 -3.62 -10.89 11.96
N ASP A 85 -3.56 -9.58 11.77
CA ASP A 85 -3.38 -8.57 12.84
C ASP A 85 -2.13 -8.85 13.72
N GLN A 86 -1.04 -9.33 13.10
CA GLN A 86 0.25 -9.60 13.75
C GLN A 86 1.39 -8.76 13.13
N PRO A 87 1.33 -7.43 13.23
CA PRO A 87 2.22 -6.51 12.51
C PRO A 87 3.70 -6.62 12.93
N GLU A 88 4.02 -6.90 14.21
CA GLU A 88 5.41 -7.09 14.62
C GLU A 88 6.05 -8.32 13.97
N LYS A 89 5.27 -9.39 13.84
CA LYS A 89 5.71 -10.62 13.19
C LYS A 89 5.85 -10.43 11.69
N ALA A 90 4.96 -9.64 11.09
CA ALA A 90 5.09 -9.24 9.70
C ALA A 90 6.42 -8.49 9.45
N ILE A 91 6.75 -7.51 10.29
CA ILE A 91 8.02 -6.76 10.23
C ILE A 91 9.23 -7.71 10.37
N GLU A 92 9.16 -8.74 11.22
CA GLU A 92 10.23 -9.74 11.31
C GLU A 92 10.48 -10.45 9.97
N TYR A 93 9.41 -10.90 9.30
CA TYR A 93 9.52 -11.57 8.01
C TYR A 93 9.92 -10.63 6.89
N PHE A 94 9.41 -9.40 6.85
CA PHE A 94 9.89 -8.40 5.90
C PHE A 94 11.37 -8.11 6.07
N ARG A 95 11.88 -8.02 7.31
CA ARG A 95 13.32 -7.84 7.58
C ARG A 95 14.14 -9.02 7.06
N LYS A 96 13.68 -10.26 7.20
CA LYS A 96 14.33 -11.44 6.57
C LYS A 96 14.35 -11.31 5.04
N GLY A 97 13.27 -10.80 4.44
CA GLY A 97 13.25 -10.49 3.01
C GLY A 97 14.30 -9.45 2.60
N LEU A 98 14.51 -8.42 3.43
CA LEU A 98 15.55 -7.40 3.21
C LEU A 98 16.98 -7.90 3.51
N GLU A 99 17.17 -8.91 4.35
CA GLU A 99 18.49 -9.56 4.50
C GLU A 99 18.94 -10.20 3.19
N VAL A 100 17.98 -10.69 2.39
CA VAL A 100 18.21 -11.31 1.08
C VAL A 100 18.27 -10.28 -0.05
N SER A 101 17.36 -9.30 -0.06
CA SER A 101 17.30 -8.22 -1.07
C SER A 101 17.20 -6.87 -0.37
N PRO A 102 18.33 -6.26 0.04
CA PRO A 102 18.35 -5.03 0.82
C PRO A 102 17.76 -3.81 0.13
N ASP A 103 17.73 -3.84 -1.20
CA ASP A 103 17.22 -2.82 -2.12
C ASP A 103 15.79 -3.10 -2.60
N ASN A 104 15.07 -4.04 -1.98
CA ASN A 104 13.70 -4.31 -2.38
C ASN A 104 12.75 -3.18 -1.94
N ALA A 105 12.42 -2.28 -2.87
CA ALA A 105 11.56 -1.12 -2.62
C ALA A 105 10.17 -1.51 -2.09
N LEU A 106 9.57 -2.58 -2.62
CA LEU A 106 8.27 -3.06 -2.17
C LEU A 106 8.31 -3.48 -0.70
N ILE A 107 9.34 -4.21 -0.28
CA ILE A 107 9.45 -4.63 1.13
C ILE A 107 9.65 -3.42 2.05
N HIS A 108 10.43 -2.40 1.65
CA HIS A 108 10.52 -1.16 2.42
C HIS A 108 9.17 -0.44 2.49
N PHE A 109 8.38 -0.43 1.41
CA PHE A 109 7.04 0.14 1.41
C PHE A 109 6.09 -0.60 2.37
N GLU A 110 6.05 -1.93 2.31
CA GLU A 110 5.22 -2.76 3.20
C GLU A 110 5.59 -2.58 4.68
N ILE A 111 6.89 -2.52 5.00
CA ILE A 111 7.33 -2.17 6.37
C ILE A 111 6.84 -0.77 6.76
N GLY A 112 6.85 0.18 5.81
CA GLY A 112 6.30 1.53 6.01
C GLY A 112 4.82 1.51 6.38
N GLU A 113 3.99 0.80 5.61
CA GLU A 113 2.55 0.65 5.88
C GLU A 113 2.32 0.00 7.25
N THR A 114 3.00 -1.10 7.57
CA THR A 114 2.86 -1.79 8.86
C THR A 114 3.28 -0.92 10.03
N LEU A 115 4.32 -0.10 9.88
CA LEU A 115 4.74 0.83 10.93
C LEU A 115 3.79 2.01 11.07
N LEU A 116 3.15 2.46 9.99
CA LEU A 116 2.11 3.47 10.02
C LEU A 116 0.87 2.98 10.79
N GLU A 117 0.44 1.73 10.55
CA GLU A 117 -0.66 1.10 11.30
C GLU A 117 -0.36 0.98 12.81
N LEU A 118 0.92 0.81 13.16
CA LEU A 118 1.41 0.81 14.53
C LEU A 118 1.66 2.21 15.11
N GLU A 119 1.34 3.28 14.38
CA GLU A 119 1.63 4.68 14.73
C GLU A 119 3.13 4.98 15.00
N ARG A 120 4.03 4.14 14.47
CA ARG A 120 5.49 4.29 14.58
C ARG A 120 6.03 5.19 13.46
N PHE A 121 5.57 6.44 13.48
CA PHE A 121 5.72 7.39 12.37
C PHE A 121 7.16 7.61 11.90
N GLU A 122 8.13 7.81 12.81
CA GLU A 122 9.52 8.05 12.40
C GLU A 122 10.17 6.84 11.72
N GLU A 123 9.78 5.63 12.12
CA GLU A 123 10.26 4.41 11.48
C GLU A 123 9.57 4.20 10.13
N ALA A 124 8.26 4.48 10.04
CA ALA A 124 7.52 4.44 8.79
C ALA A 124 8.14 5.38 7.74
N LEU A 125 8.43 6.63 8.11
CA LEU A 125 9.12 7.60 7.23
C LEU A 125 10.45 7.07 6.71
N LYS A 126 11.29 6.49 7.59
CA LYS A 126 12.58 5.92 7.17
C LYS A 126 12.39 4.81 6.13
N SER A 127 11.38 3.96 6.31
CA SER A 127 11.08 2.88 5.39
C SER A 127 10.55 3.41 4.05
N TYR A 128 9.61 4.36 4.05
CA TYR A 128 9.12 4.97 2.82
C TYR A 128 10.21 5.72 2.03
N TYR A 129 11.12 6.44 2.70
CA TYR A 129 12.24 7.08 2.00
C TYR A 129 13.20 6.06 1.38
N LYS A 130 13.41 4.90 2.02
CA LYS A 130 14.15 3.80 1.40
C LYS A 130 13.39 3.18 0.23
N ALA A 131 12.07 3.05 0.33
CA ALA A 131 11.25 2.58 -0.77
C ALA A 131 11.42 3.49 -2.00
N ILE A 132 11.33 4.81 -1.84
CA ILE A 132 11.59 5.79 -2.91
C ILE A 132 13.04 5.71 -3.42
N GLN A 133 14.02 5.56 -2.52
CA GLN A 133 15.43 5.47 -2.90
C GLN A 133 15.71 4.28 -3.82
N PHE A 134 15.01 3.16 -3.60
CA PHE A 134 15.22 1.92 -4.34
C PHE A 134 14.17 1.66 -5.43
N SER A 135 13.07 2.42 -5.47
CA SER A 135 12.08 2.33 -6.53
C SER A 135 12.51 3.13 -7.77
N GLY A 136 11.98 2.74 -8.93
CA GLY A 136 11.86 3.66 -10.06
C GLY A 136 10.77 4.72 -9.79
N SER A 137 10.57 5.66 -10.72
CA SER A 137 9.62 6.77 -10.58
C SER A 137 8.14 6.36 -10.49
N GLU A 138 7.80 5.08 -10.74
CA GLU A 138 6.41 4.62 -10.88
C GLU A 138 5.61 4.62 -9.57
N THR A 139 6.26 4.38 -8.42
CA THR A 139 5.58 4.35 -7.11
C THR A 139 5.95 5.54 -6.22
N GLU A 140 6.66 6.52 -6.78
CA GLU A 140 7.17 7.67 -6.04
C GLU A 140 6.01 8.54 -5.52
N VAL A 141 5.02 8.80 -6.35
CA VAL A 141 3.88 9.67 -6.01
C VAL A 141 3.02 9.06 -4.89
N GLU A 142 2.71 7.77 -4.98
CA GLU A 142 1.95 7.04 -3.96
C GLU A 142 2.72 6.97 -2.64
N THR A 143 4.03 6.72 -2.70
CA THR A 143 4.85 6.70 -1.48
C THR A 143 4.97 8.09 -0.86
N LEU A 144 5.12 9.15 -1.66
CA LEU A 144 5.10 10.52 -1.16
C LEU A 144 3.73 10.88 -0.54
N HIS A 145 2.62 10.36 -1.08
CA HIS A 145 1.30 10.53 -0.47
C HIS A 145 1.28 9.91 0.93
N ARG A 146 1.78 8.68 1.11
CA ARG A 146 1.92 8.07 2.44
C ARG A 146 2.77 8.90 3.38
N ILE A 147 3.92 9.42 2.92
CA ILE A 147 4.78 10.29 3.71
C ILE A 147 4.04 11.58 4.13
N ALA A 148 3.25 12.18 3.25
CA ALA A 148 2.45 13.36 3.58
C ALA A 148 1.38 13.06 4.64
N GLN A 149 0.75 11.88 4.59
CA GLN A 149 -0.21 11.40 5.60
C GLN A 149 0.49 11.17 6.96
N VAL A 150 1.67 10.55 6.96
CA VAL A 150 2.47 10.36 8.19
C VAL A 150 2.78 11.71 8.84
N HIS A 151 3.18 12.72 8.04
CA HIS A 151 3.41 14.07 8.59
C HIS A 151 2.16 14.73 9.16
N LEU A 152 0.96 14.45 8.63
CA LEU A 152 -0.29 14.88 9.28
C LEU A 152 -0.48 14.18 10.63
N GLY A 153 -0.31 12.86 10.69
CA GLY A 153 -0.40 12.09 11.94
C GLY A 153 0.58 12.58 13.02
N MET A 154 1.76 13.05 12.61
CA MET A 154 2.77 13.64 13.50
C MET A 154 2.50 15.12 13.87
N ASN A 155 1.36 15.70 13.50
CA ASN A 155 1.05 17.12 13.69
C ASN A 155 2.07 18.08 13.03
N ASN A 156 2.56 17.71 11.84
CA ASN A 156 3.50 18.50 11.02
C ASN A 156 2.84 18.97 9.70
N PRO A 157 1.80 19.82 9.76
CA PRO A 157 1.00 20.19 8.58
C PRO A 157 1.82 20.94 7.52
N ASP A 158 2.81 21.75 7.90
CA ASP A 158 3.64 22.46 6.93
C ASP A 158 4.48 21.51 6.06
N LYS A 159 5.02 20.44 6.66
CA LYS A 159 5.79 19.43 5.92
C LYS A 159 4.89 18.61 5.01
N SER A 160 3.70 18.26 5.50
CA SER A 160 2.69 17.59 4.68
C SER A 160 2.31 18.43 3.44
N LEU A 161 2.05 19.73 3.61
CA LEU A 161 1.76 20.65 2.50
C LEU A 161 2.92 20.81 1.52
N GLU A 162 4.16 20.82 2.00
CA GLU A 162 5.35 20.86 1.14
C GLU A 162 5.40 19.62 0.22
N ILE A 163 5.19 18.43 0.79
CA ILE A 163 5.20 17.18 0.05
C ILE A 163 4.02 17.10 -0.91
N ALA A 164 2.82 17.50 -0.47
CA ALA A 164 1.64 17.57 -1.32
C ALA A 164 1.84 18.47 -2.55
N LYS A 165 2.50 19.62 -2.38
CA LYS A 165 2.88 20.50 -3.49
C LYS A 165 3.90 19.86 -4.42
N ASN A 166 4.80 19.03 -3.91
CA ASN A 166 5.76 18.31 -4.74
C ASN A 166 5.06 17.20 -5.55
N ILE A 167 4.12 16.47 -4.96
CA ILE A 167 3.27 15.50 -5.67
C ILE A 167 2.56 16.17 -6.84
N LEU A 168 1.91 17.32 -6.64
CA LEU A 168 1.22 18.04 -7.72
C LEU A 168 2.15 18.58 -8.82
N LYS A 169 3.46 18.69 -8.57
CA LYS A 169 4.44 19.00 -9.62
C LYS A 169 4.80 17.78 -10.45
N LEU A 170 4.84 16.61 -9.83
CA LEU A 170 5.14 15.33 -10.47
C LEU A 170 3.92 14.82 -11.26
N ASP A 171 2.75 14.84 -10.62
CA ASP A 171 1.47 14.47 -11.18
C ASP A 171 0.39 15.51 -10.80
N PRO A 172 0.12 16.49 -11.67
CA PRO A 172 -0.95 17.47 -11.48
C PRO A 172 -2.36 16.88 -11.42
N SER A 173 -2.54 15.62 -11.86
CA SER A 173 -3.84 14.93 -11.87
C SER A 173 -4.08 14.07 -10.63
N TYR A 174 -3.14 14.05 -9.68
CA TYR A 174 -3.24 13.26 -8.46
C TYR A 174 -4.23 13.87 -7.46
N GLY A 175 -5.53 13.67 -7.68
CA GLY A 175 -6.59 14.39 -6.97
C GLY A 175 -6.68 14.13 -5.47
N SER A 176 -6.38 12.91 -5.01
CA SER A 176 -6.49 12.53 -3.59
C SER A 176 -5.61 13.39 -2.68
N ILE A 177 -4.54 14.00 -3.19
CA ILE A 177 -3.67 14.87 -2.39
C ILE A 177 -4.38 16.13 -1.91
N TYR A 178 -5.44 16.58 -2.57
CA TYR A 178 -6.20 17.74 -2.12
C TYR A 178 -6.88 17.49 -0.77
N LEU A 179 -7.28 16.26 -0.45
CA LEU A 179 -7.80 15.92 0.89
C LEU A 179 -6.72 16.01 1.96
N VAL A 180 -5.48 15.60 1.65
CA VAL A 180 -4.32 15.77 2.55
C VAL A 180 -4.03 17.24 2.77
N MET A 181 -4.06 18.07 1.72
CA MET A 181 -3.89 19.53 1.85
C MET A 181 -5.01 20.15 2.68
N ALA A 182 -6.27 19.74 2.49
CA ALA A 182 -7.40 20.20 3.29
C ALA A 182 -7.23 19.85 4.77
N GLY A 183 -6.81 18.62 5.08
CA GLY A 183 -6.49 18.20 6.45
C GLY A 183 -5.38 19.06 7.06
N ALA A 184 -4.29 19.29 6.32
CA ALA A 184 -3.19 20.11 6.80
C ALA A 184 -3.59 21.56 7.11
N GLU A 185 -4.38 22.19 6.23
CA GLU A 185 -4.85 23.56 6.43
C GLU A 185 -5.89 23.65 7.57
N THR A 186 -6.70 22.60 7.74
CA THR A 186 -7.63 22.49 8.88
C THR A 186 -6.88 22.45 10.21
N MET A 187 -5.78 21.69 10.30
CA MET A 187 -4.92 21.66 11.50
C MET A 187 -4.26 23.01 11.81
N LYS A 188 -4.12 23.86 10.80
CA LYS A 188 -3.60 25.23 10.91
C LYS A 188 -4.70 26.28 11.14
N GLU A 189 -5.95 25.86 11.29
CA GLU A 189 -7.15 26.73 11.37
C GLU A 189 -7.37 27.61 10.13
N ASN A 190 -6.75 27.26 9.00
CA ASN A 190 -6.89 27.94 7.71
C ASN A 190 -8.10 27.39 6.95
N PHE A 191 -9.30 27.56 7.51
CA PHE A 191 -10.50 26.89 7.00
C PHE A 191 -10.89 27.29 5.58
N LYS A 192 -10.53 28.51 5.13
CA LYS A 192 -10.81 28.97 3.76
C LYS A 192 -9.96 28.22 2.73
N GLU A 193 -8.68 28.04 3.05
CA GLU A 193 -7.72 27.28 2.25
C GLU A 193 -8.10 25.79 2.25
N ALA A 194 -8.45 25.25 3.41
CA ALA A 194 -8.95 23.88 3.53
C ALA A 194 -10.18 23.66 2.64
N LYS A 195 -11.16 24.56 2.69
CA LYS A 195 -12.35 24.54 1.84
C LYS A 195 -11.99 24.51 0.35
N ALA A 196 -11.10 25.40 -0.09
CA ALA A 196 -10.69 25.48 -1.49
C ALA A 196 -10.04 24.17 -1.98
N HIS A 197 -9.33 23.45 -1.11
CA HIS A 197 -8.77 22.14 -1.42
C HIS A 197 -9.86 21.06 -1.56
N VAL A 198 -10.85 21.02 -0.66
CA VAL A 198 -11.98 20.09 -0.77
C VAL A 198 -12.80 20.34 -2.04
N GLU A 199 -13.02 21.61 -2.42
CA GLU A 199 -13.71 21.96 -3.66
C GLU A 199 -12.96 21.42 -4.89
N LYS A 200 -11.64 21.59 -4.96
CA LYS A 200 -10.81 21.02 -6.03
C LYS A 200 -10.86 19.49 -6.10
N TYR A 201 -10.88 18.82 -4.95
CA TYR A 201 -11.07 17.37 -4.92
C TYR A 201 -12.44 16.97 -5.49
N LEU A 202 -13.51 17.68 -5.12
CA LEU A 202 -14.87 17.41 -5.58
C LEU A 202 -15.10 17.72 -7.07
N GLU A 203 -14.30 18.60 -7.69
CA GLU A 203 -14.29 18.76 -9.16
C GLU A 203 -13.93 17.43 -9.87
N MET A 204 -13.09 16.62 -9.24
CA MET A 204 -12.61 15.34 -9.76
C MET A 204 -13.48 14.17 -9.30
N ALA A 205 -14.03 14.25 -8.08
CA ALA A 205 -14.85 13.22 -7.46
C ALA A 205 -16.22 13.78 -6.96
N PRO A 206 -17.11 14.24 -7.86
CA PRO A 206 -18.33 14.98 -7.48
C PRO A 206 -19.40 14.14 -6.75
N LYS A 207 -19.20 12.83 -6.68
CA LYS A 207 -20.10 11.88 -6.00
C LYS A 207 -19.56 11.40 -4.65
N ASP A 208 -18.40 11.88 -4.23
CA ASP A 208 -17.85 11.56 -2.92
C ASP A 208 -18.66 12.28 -1.84
N GLU A 209 -19.42 11.52 -1.04
CA GLU A 209 -20.28 12.08 0.00
C GLU A 209 -19.49 12.48 1.26
N GLU A 210 -18.38 11.80 1.56
CA GLU A 210 -17.52 12.14 2.71
C GLU A 210 -16.86 13.50 2.48
N ALA A 211 -16.36 13.75 1.27
CA ALA A 211 -15.79 15.05 0.92
C ALA A 211 -16.84 16.18 0.93
N LYS A 212 -18.11 15.90 0.57
CA LYS A 212 -19.19 16.89 0.68
C LYS A 212 -19.53 17.21 2.13
N GLU A 213 -19.52 16.21 3.01
CA GLU A 213 -19.72 16.43 4.44
C GLU A 213 -18.59 17.26 5.04
N MET A 214 -17.33 16.96 4.67
CA MET A 214 -16.17 17.77 5.04
C MET A 214 -16.31 19.22 4.58
N LEU A 215 -16.76 19.44 3.34
CA LEU A 215 -17.00 20.78 2.80
C LEU A 215 -18.02 21.55 3.64
N LYS A 216 -19.14 20.92 3.99
CA LYS A 216 -20.18 21.53 4.82
C LYS A 216 -19.66 21.91 6.20
N HIS A 217 -18.90 21.02 6.85
CA HIS A 217 -18.29 21.32 8.15
C HIS A 217 -17.37 22.54 8.08
N LEU A 218 -16.52 22.63 7.05
CA LEU A 218 -15.63 23.78 6.84
C LEU A 218 -16.41 25.09 6.63
N GLU A 219 -17.57 25.04 5.95
CA GLU A 219 -18.43 26.21 5.78
C GLU A 219 -19.02 26.72 7.09
N GLU A 220 -19.42 25.81 7.98
CA GLU A 220 -19.93 26.14 9.32
C GLU A 220 -18.82 26.78 10.18
N GLU A 221 -17.61 26.23 10.19
CA GLU A 221 -16.45 26.82 10.89
C GLU A 221 -16.12 28.23 10.39
N ILE A 222 -16.10 28.43 9.06
CA ILE A 222 -15.86 29.77 8.47
C ILE A 222 -16.96 30.76 8.85
N ALA A 223 -18.22 30.30 8.99
CA ALA A 223 -19.33 31.15 9.39
C ALA A 223 -19.24 31.54 10.87
N ASN A 224 -18.78 30.63 11.73
CA ASN A 224 -18.64 30.84 13.17
C ASN A 224 -17.48 31.76 13.56
N GLN A 225 -16.47 31.92 12.68
CA GLN A 225 -15.33 32.82 12.88
C GLN A 225 -15.59 34.30 12.49
N LYS A 226 -16.80 34.63 12.01
CA LYS A 226 -17.18 36.00 11.60
C LYS A 226 -17.95 36.72 12.69
#